data_AF-A0A8J4U1N5-F1
#
_entry.id   AF-A0A8J4U1N5-F1
#
_cell.length_a   1.000
_cell.length_b   1.000
_cell.length_c   1.000
_cell.angle_alpha   90.00
_cell.angle_beta   90.00
_cell.angle_gamma   90.00
#
_symmetry.space_group_name_H-M   'P 1'
#
loop_
_entity.id
_entity.type
_entity.pdbx_description
1 polymer ?
#
loop_
_entity_poly.entity_id
_entity_poly.type
_entity_poly.pdbx_seq_one_letter_code
_entity_poly.pdbx_strand_id
1 'polypeptide(L)'
;IQPQKMTESCFWVLAKEDRYEDQDLLGRLALTFGSQRPARRDDEELEEKKFIKKRIKELKVLDQKIAQNLSIFLGSFRLPYEEIRRMIVEVDEEQLTEPMIQNLVKHLPEPEHLNALAKYKHEYASLSEPEQFGVVMSVVKCLRPRLNSILFKLQFEEQVSHLKPDMLAVSAACEDVRKSKAFSKLLELVLLMGNYMNAGSRNAQSYGFDLSSLCK
;
A
#
# COMPACT_ATOMS: atom_id res chain seq x y z
N ILE A 1 21.55 1.59 -30.98
CA ILE A 1 22.26 0.73 -31.96
C ILE A 1 23.74 1.04 -31.83
N GLN A 2 24.60 0.04 -31.60
CA GLN A 2 26.04 0.29 -31.41
C GLN A 2 26.70 0.49 -32.79
N PRO A 3 27.47 1.57 -33.01
CA PRO A 3 28.11 1.84 -34.31
C PRO A 3 28.97 0.68 -34.81
N GLN A 4 29.64 -0.02 -33.88
CA GLN A 4 30.52 -1.16 -34.13
C GLN A 4 29.82 -2.40 -34.69
N LYS A 5 28.48 -2.43 -34.68
CA LYS A 5 27.68 -3.55 -35.19
C LYS A 5 26.93 -3.20 -36.49
N MET A 6 27.19 -2.03 -37.07
CA MET A 6 26.55 -1.58 -38.31
C MET A 6 27.39 -2.02 -39.52
N THR A 7 26.74 -2.61 -40.52
CA THR A 7 27.38 -2.90 -41.81
C THR A 7 27.52 -1.61 -42.64
N GLU A 8 28.57 -1.52 -43.48
CA GLU A 8 28.84 -0.33 -44.30
C GLU A 8 27.68 0.04 -45.25
N SER A 9 26.85 -0.94 -45.62
CA SER A 9 25.65 -0.75 -46.45
C SER A 9 24.40 -0.33 -45.65
N CYS A 10 24.49 -0.21 -44.32
CA CYS A 10 23.35 0.15 -43.49
C CYS A 10 23.01 1.63 -43.67
N PHE A 11 21.71 1.95 -43.80
CA PHE A 11 21.20 3.30 -43.97
C PHE A 11 21.79 4.31 -42.96
N TRP A 12 21.92 3.92 -41.69
CA TRP A 12 22.43 4.78 -40.62
C TRP A 12 23.89 5.21 -40.82
N VAL A 13 24.68 4.47 -41.58
CA VAL A 13 26.06 4.84 -41.95
C VAL A 13 26.06 5.90 -43.07
N LEU A 14 25.02 5.92 -43.90
CA LEU A 14 24.86 6.86 -45.03
C LEU A 14 24.03 8.10 -44.66
N ALA A 15 23.37 8.10 -43.50
CA ALA A 15 22.55 9.21 -43.04
C ALA A 15 23.44 10.42 -42.70
N LYS A 16 23.12 11.58 -43.29
CA LYS A 16 23.77 12.87 -43.01
C LYS A 16 22.75 13.83 -42.42
N GLU A 17 22.67 13.86 -41.08
CA GLU A 17 21.67 14.63 -40.33
C GLU A 17 21.89 16.14 -40.44
N ASP A 18 23.15 16.59 -40.56
CA ASP A 18 23.52 18.01 -40.69
C ASP A 18 22.79 18.73 -41.84
N ARG A 19 22.34 17.99 -42.86
CA ARG A 19 21.57 18.56 -43.99
C ARG A 19 20.18 19.07 -43.59
N TYR A 20 19.70 18.68 -42.41
CA TYR A 20 18.41 19.06 -41.86
C TYR A 20 18.55 19.97 -40.63
N GLU A 21 19.78 20.34 -40.25
CA GLU A 21 20.03 21.23 -39.12
C GLU A 21 19.64 22.67 -39.51
N ASP A 22 18.45 23.08 -39.08
CA ASP A 22 17.89 24.42 -39.29
C ASP A 22 17.54 25.06 -37.94
N GLN A 23 18.04 26.27 -37.72
CA GLN A 23 17.93 26.95 -36.44
C GLN A 23 16.47 27.31 -36.09
N ASP A 24 15.63 27.60 -37.09
CA ASP A 24 14.21 27.88 -36.90
C ASP A 24 13.45 26.59 -36.55
N LEU A 25 13.72 25.49 -37.28
CA LEU A 25 13.16 24.18 -37.00
C LEU A 25 13.48 23.71 -35.58
N LEU A 26 14.75 23.81 -35.16
CA LEU A 26 15.19 23.45 -33.82
C LEU A 26 14.58 24.39 -32.76
N GLY A 27 14.47 25.68 -33.04
CA GLY A 27 13.81 26.65 -32.16
C GLY A 27 12.32 26.34 -31.95
N ARG A 28 11.59 26.00 -33.01
CA ARG A 28 10.18 25.58 -32.95
C ARG A 28 9.99 24.26 -32.21
N LEU A 29 10.89 23.31 -32.39
CA LEU A 29 10.89 22.05 -31.65
C LEU A 29 11.03 22.31 -30.15
N ALA A 30 11.99 23.14 -29.76
CA ALA A 30 12.22 23.52 -28.36
C ALA A 30 11.03 24.28 -27.75
N LEU A 31 10.36 25.16 -28.51
CA LEU A 31 9.15 25.86 -28.07
C LEU A 31 7.95 24.92 -27.90
N THR A 32 7.78 23.95 -28.80
CA THR A 32 6.61 23.07 -28.82
C THR A 32 6.69 21.96 -27.77
N PHE A 33 7.90 21.43 -27.55
CA PHE A 33 8.14 20.29 -26.66
C PHE A 33 9.01 20.63 -25.45
N GLY A 34 9.24 21.93 -25.20
CA GLY A 34 9.98 22.41 -24.05
C GLY A 34 9.29 22.03 -22.74
N SER A 35 10.03 21.37 -21.84
CA SER A 35 9.52 20.92 -20.54
C SER A 35 9.20 22.07 -19.57
N GLN A 36 9.57 23.31 -19.88
CA GLN A 36 9.29 24.47 -19.05
C GLN A 36 8.02 25.15 -19.52
N ARG A 37 6.99 25.14 -18.67
CA ARG A 37 5.81 26.00 -18.85
C ARG A 37 6.24 27.47 -18.66
N PRO A 38 5.65 28.43 -19.38
CA PRO A 38 5.95 29.84 -19.15
C PRO A 38 5.65 30.19 -17.69
N ALA A 39 6.61 30.83 -17.02
CA ALA A 39 6.51 31.23 -15.63
C ALA A 39 5.21 32.04 -15.41
N ARG A 40 4.31 31.52 -14.58
CA ARG A 40 3.25 32.35 -14.00
C ARG A 40 3.96 33.36 -13.10
N ARG A 41 3.57 34.63 -13.20
CA ARG A 41 4.15 35.78 -12.47
C ARG A 41 4.35 35.43 -11.00
N ASP A 42 5.61 35.45 -10.55
CA ASP A 42 6.06 35.08 -9.19
C ASP A 42 5.46 35.92 -8.06
N ASP A 43 4.76 37.02 -8.37
CA ASP A 43 4.20 37.94 -7.37
C ASP A 43 3.08 37.30 -6.52
N GLU A 44 2.25 36.42 -7.10
CA GLU A 44 1.20 35.71 -6.34
C GLU A 44 1.80 34.62 -5.41
N GLU A 45 2.85 33.94 -5.86
CA GLU A 45 3.54 32.89 -5.06
C GLU A 45 4.38 33.47 -3.91
N LEU A 46 4.96 34.67 -4.10
CA LEU A 46 5.73 35.37 -3.08
C LEU A 46 4.84 35.94 -1.95
N GLU A 47 3.63 36.39 -2.28
CA GLU A 47 2.61 36.81 -1.32
C GLU A 47 2.10 35.62 -0.49
N GLU A 48 1.76 34.49 -1.13
CA GLU A 48 1.35 33.26 -0.44
C GLU A 48 2.45 32.74 0.50
N LYS A 49 3.71 32.68 0.03
CA LYS A 49 4.85 32.26 0.86
C LYS A 49 5.10 33.19 2.05
N LYS A 50 4.85 34.51 1.93
CA LYS A 50 4.95 35.48 3.04
C LYS A 50 3.79 35.34 4.04
N PHE A 51 2.59 34.99 3.58
CA PHE A 51 1.44 34.76 4.46
C PHE A 51 1.57 33.44 5.24
N ILE A 52 2.09 32.38 4.59
CA ILE A 52 2.36 31.08 5.22
C ILE A 52 3.42 31.18 6.33
N LYS A 53 4.47 31.99 6.13
CA LYS A 53 5.50 32.24 7.16
C LYS A 53 4.97 32.97 8.40
N LYS A 54 3.85 33.71 8.31
CA LYS A 54 3.29 34.48 9.43
C LYS A 54 2.35 33.71 10.36
N ARG A 55 2.07 32.41 10.13
CA ARG A 55 1.13 31.62 10.94
C ARG A 55 1.66 30.26 11.42
N ILE A 56 2.98 30.07 11.51
CA ILE A 56 3.51 28.87 12.18
C ILE A 56 3.38 29.09 13.68
N LYS A 57 2.28 28.60 14.25
CA LYS A 57 2.10 28.54 15.70
C LYS A 57 3.07 27.51 16.27
N GLU A 58 3.75 27.86 17.34
CA GLU A 58 4.70 26.98 18.02
C GLU A 58 3.98 25.76 18.62
N LEU A 59 4.64 24.59 18.55
CA LEU A 59 4.18 23.36 19.19
C LEU A 59 4.36 23.47 20.71
N LYS A 60 3.34 23.10 21.48
CA LYS A 60 3.37 23.13 22.95
C LYS A 60 3.58 21.75 23.56
N VAL A 61 3.07 20.69 22.93
CA VAL A 61 3.07 19.32 23.47
C VAL A 61 3.64 18.31 22.49
N LEU A 62 3.23 18.38 21.21
CA LEU A 62 3.63 17.38 20.23
C LEU A 62 5.07 17.61 19.76
N ASP A 63 5.79 16.53 19.48
CA ASP A 63 7.06 16.64 18.76
C ASP A 63 6.84 16.94 17.28
N GLN A 64 7.89 17.46 16.63
CA GLN A 64 7.86 17.90 15.25
C GLN A 64 7.41 16.80 14.27
N LYS A 65 7.79 15.53 14.51
CA LYS A 65 7.50 14.42 13.60
C LYS A 65 6.03 14.00 13.70
N ILE A 66 5.49 13.87 14.92
CA ILE A 66 4.06 13.56 15.11
C ILE A 66 3.21 14.70 14.56
N ALA A 67 3.55 15.95 14.89
CA ALA A 67 2.84 17.13 14.39
C ALA A 67 2.83 17.19 12.85
N GLN A 68 3.97 16.94 12.21
CA GLN A 68 4.07 16.93 10.74
C GLN A 68 3.22 15.81 10.11
N ASN A 69 3.28 14.59 10.65
CA ASN A 69 2.48 13.46 10.13
C ASN A 69 0.97 13.75 10.25
N LEU A 70 0.55 14.31 11.38
CA LEU A 70 -0.84 14.74 11.57
C LEU A 70 -1.22 15.86 10.62
N SER A 71 -0.37 16.87 10.41
CA SER A 71 -0.64 17.93 9.43
C SER A 71 -0.80 17.39 8.01
N ILE A 72 0.01 16.40 7.60
CA ILE A 72 -0.12 15.75 6.29
C ILE A 72 -1.45 15.00 6.19
N PHE A 73 -1.81 14.24 7.24
CA PHE A 73 -3.10 13.56 7.33
C PHE A 73 -4.26 14.56 7.22
N LEU A 74 -4.30 15.57 8.07
CA LEU A 74 -5.38 16.57 8.12
C LEU A 74 -5.50 17.35 6.82
N GLY A 75 -4.38 17.70 6.18
CA GLY A 75 -4.37 18.35 4.87
C GLY A 75 -4.89 17.48 3.72
N SER A 76 -4.82 16.15 3.86
CA SER A 76 -5.34 15.18 2.88
C SER A 76 -6.84 14.96 3.00
N PHE A 77 -7.37 14.89 4.23
CA PHE A 77 -8.79 14.63 4.48
C PHE A 77 -9.66 15.90 4.49
N ARG A 78 -9.10 17.05 4.93
CA ARG A 78 -9.77 18.37 4.94
C ARG A 78 -11.17 18.38 5.57
N LEU A 79 -11.36 17.58 6.62
CA LEU A 79 -12.60 17.51 7.37
C LEU A 79 -12.51 18.33 8.67
N PRO A 80 -13.62 18.90 9.16
CA PRO A 80 -13.66 19.48 10.50
C PRO A 80 -13.27 18.44 11.55
N TYR A 81 -12.46 18.80 12.54
CA TYR A 81 -11.98 17.81 13.54
C TYR A 81 -13.13 17.21 14.37
N GLU A 82 -14.17 18.02 14.60
CA GLU A 82 -15.42 17.59 15.23
C GLU A 82 -16.19 16.56 14.40
N GLU A 83 -16.12 16.68 13.07
CA GLU A 83 -16.68 15.70 12.12
C GLU A 83 -15.94 14.38 12.22
N ILE A 84 -14.60 14.41 12.21
CA ILE A 84 -13.75 13.23 12.41
C ILE A 84 -14.08 12.55 13.73
N ARG A 85 -14.27 13.33 14.80
CA ARG A 85 -14.66 12.79 16.11
C ARG A 85 -16.01 12.10 16.05
N ARG A 86 -17.01 12.75 15.42
CA ARG A 86 -18.36 12.21 15.31
C ARG A 86 -18.33 10.87 14.57
N MET A 87 -17.70 10.82 13.40
CA MET A 87 -17.58 9.60 12.61
C MET A 87 -16.95 8.45 13.43
N ILE A 88 -15.88 8.72 14.20
CA ILE A 88 -15.24 7.70 15.06
C ILE A 88 -16.16 7.24 16.20
N VAL A 89 -16.91 8.17 16.82
CA VAL A 89 -17.79 7.85 17.96
C VAL A 89 -19.03 7.07 17.50
N GLU A 90 -19.63 7.48 16.38
CA GLU A 90 -20.83 6.88 15.79
C GLU A 90 -20.53 5.66 14.94
N VAL A 91 -19.26 5.44 14.56
CA VAL A 91 -18.83 4.40 13.63
C VAL A 91 -19.57 4.54 12.30
N ASP A 92 -19.47 5.73 11.69
CA ASP A 92 -20.08 6.03 10.39
C ASP A 92 -19.37 5.25 9.28
N GLU A 93 -19.95 4.10 8.90
CA GLU A 93 -19.38 3.18 7.91
C GLU A 93 -19.37 3.74 6.48
N GLU A 94 -20.17 4.78 6.19
CA GLU A 94 -20.23 5.37 4.85
C GLU A 94 -19.06 6.33 4.59
N GLN A 95 -18.60 7.02 5.65
CA GLN A 95 -17.55 8.02 5.55
C GLN A 95 -16.19 7.52 6.05
N LEU A 96 -16.17 6.56 6.99
CA LEU A 96 -14.93 5.99 7.50
C LEU A 96 -14.32 5.00 6.50
N THR A 97 -13.22 5.41 5.88
CA THR A 97 -12.45 4.54 5.00
C THR A 97 -11.32 3.84 5.75
N GLU A 98 -10.95 2.63 5.31
CA GLU A 98 -9.82 1.88 5.90
C GLU A 98 -8.52 2.70 5.91
N PRO A 99 -8.09 3.37 4.82
CA PRO A 99 -6.86 4.17 4.83
C PRO A 99 -6.91 5.31 5.85
N MET A 100 -8.09 5.90 6.07
CA MET A 100 -8.26 6.96 7.07
C MET A 100 -8.01 6.41 8.47
N ILE A 101 -8.65 5.29 8.82
CA ILE A 101 -8.50 4.67 10.14
C ILE A 101 -7.07 4.15 10.34
N GLN A 102 -6.46 3.53 9.33
CA GLN A 102 -5.06 3.09 9.42
C GLN A 102 -4.10 4.25 9.69
N ASN A 103 -4.26 5.37 8.98
CA ASN A 103 -3.43 6.56 9.21
C ASN A 103 -3.66 7.13 10.61
N LEU A 104 -4.91 7.17 11.08
CA LEU A 104 -5.21 7.57 12.45
C LEU A 104 -4.51 6.65 13.46
N VAL A 105 -4.67 5.33 13.36
CA VAL A 105 -4.01 4.37 14.28
C VAL A 105 -2.49 4.57 14.31
N LYS A 106 -1.88 4.78 13.13
CA LYS A 106 -0.43 4.92 12.95
C LYS A 106 0.13 6.25 13.46
N HIS A 107 -0.59 7.34 13.26
CA HIS A 107 -0.10 8.71 13.49
C HIS A 107 -0.73 9.40 14.69
N LEU A 108 -1.66 8.74 15.40
CA LEU A 108 -2.23 9.26 16.63
C LEU A 108 -1.13 9.49 17.69
N PRO A 109 -1.14 10.65 18.37
CA PRO A 109 -0.28 10.86 19.52
C PRO A 109 -0.55 9.83 20.62
N GLU A 110 0.48 9.57 21.44
CA GLU A 110 0.29 8.71 22.61
C GLU A 110 -0.76 9.28 23.58
N PRO A 111 -1.44 8.41 24.36
CA PRO A 111 -2.45 8.82 25.32
C PRO A 111 -1.97 9.92 26.28
N GLU A 112 -0.70 9.88 26.69
CA GLU A 112 -0.07 10.88 27.55
C GLU A 112 -0.05 12.26 26.90
N HIS A 113 0.29 12.33 25.60
CA HIS A 113 0.29 13.58 24.84
C HIS A 113 -1.14 14.10 24.62
N LEU A 114 -2.10 13.22 24.34
CA LEU A 114 -3.52 13.61 24.23
C LEU A 114 -4.05 14.17 25.56
N ASN A 115 -3.69 13.54 26.68
CA ASN A 115 -4.04 14.02 28.03
C ASN A 115 -3.38 15.36 28.36
N ALA A 116 -2.14 15.58 27.92
CA ALA A 116 -1.47 16.88 28.06
C ALA A 116 -2.15 17.95 27.21
N LEU A 117 -2.49 17.64 25.96
CA LEU A 117 -3.21 18.54 25.06
C LEU A 117 -4.59 18.93 25.61
N ALA A 118 -5.31 18.01 26.24
CA ALA A 118 -6.62 18.29 26.85
C ALA A 118 -6.59 19.47 27.83
N LYS A 119 -5.45 19.72 28.50
CA LYS A 119 -5.27 20.84 29.42
C LYS A 119 -5.27 22.21 28.71
N TYR A 120 -4.88 22.25 27.44
CA TYR A 120 -4.83 23.47 26.61
C TYR A 120 -6.17 23.79 25.93
N LYS A 121 -7.28 23.16 26.31
CA LYS A 121 -8.61 23.44 25.72
C LYS A 121 -9.01 24.92 25.79
N HIS A 122 -8.61 25.63 26.83
CA HIS A 122 -8.86 27.06 27.01
C HIS A 122 -8.02 27.95 26.06
N GLU A 123 -6.92 27.42 25.55
CA GLU A 123 -5.99 28.08 24.63
C GLU A 123 -6.10 27.55 23.20
N TYR A 124 -7.20 26.86 22.85
CA TYR A 124 -7.39 26.15 21.58
C TYR A 124 -7.04 26.99 20.34
N ALA A 125 -7.48 28.25 20.31
CA ALA A 125 -7.23 29.15 19.18
C ALA A 125 -5.74 29.49 18.98
N SER A 126 -4.91 29.35 20.03
CA SER A 126 -3.46 29.58 19.98
C SER A 126 -2.66 28.34 19.57
N LEU A 127 -3.26 27.14 19.59
CA LEU A 127 -2.60 25.89 19.25
C LEU A 127 -2.42 25.72 17.74
N SER A 128 -1.37 24.98 17.37
CA SER A 128 -1.14 24.51 16.00
C SER A 128 -2.25 23.56 15.54
N GLU A 129 -2.42 23.42 14.22
CA GLU A 129 -3.43 22.53 13.62
C GLU A 129 -3.43 21.08 14.17
N PRO A 130 -2.29 20.37 14.23
CA PRO A 130 -2.27 18.99 14.74
C PRO A 130 -2.58 18.92 16.24
N GLU A 131 -2.26 19.96 17.01
CA GLU A 131 -2.59 20.03 18.44
C GLU A 131 -4.06 20.35 18.68
N GLN A 132 -4.67 21.20 17.85
CA GLN A 132 -6.12 21.41 17.85
C GLN A 132 -6.87 20.11 17.58
N PHE A 133 -6.43 19.34 16.58
CA PHE A 133 -6.96 18.00 16.33
C PHE A 133 -6.78 17.09 17.55
N GLY A 134 -5.59 17.07 18.17
CA GLY A 134 -5.33 16.28 19.37
C GLY A 134 -6.23 16.66 20.57
N VAL A 135 -6.55 17.95 20.75
CA VAL A 135 -7.52 18.40 21.77
C VAL A 135 -8.91 17.82 21.50
N VAL A 136 -9.40 17.86 20.27
CA VAL A 136 -10.73 17.31 19.93
C VAL A 136 -10.76 15.79 20.13
N MET A 137 -9.69 15.10 19.74
CA MET A 137 -9.56 13.65 19.91
C MET A 137 -9.39 13.22 21.37
N SER A 138 -8.82 14.07 22.23
CA SER A 138 -8.60 13.75 23.66
C SER A 138 -9.90 13.48 24.43
N VAL A 139 -11.05 13.94 23.93
CA VAL A 139 -12.37 13.73 24.53
C VAL A 139 -12.89 12.31 24.26
N VAL A 140 -12.36 11.61 23.25
CA VAL A 140 -12.80 10.28 22.87
C VAL A 140 -12.24 9.23 23.83
N LYS A 141 -13.14 8.61 24.59
CA LYS A 141 -12.78 7.51 25.50
C LYS A 141 -12.27 6.31 24.71
N CYS A 142 -11.18 5.70 25.21
CA CYS A 142 -10.58 4.49 24.64
C CYS A 142 -10.29 4.62 23.13
N LEU A 143 -9.77 5.78 22.70
CA LEU A 143 -9.58 6.11 21.28
C LEU A 143 -8.78 5.05 20.51
N ARG A 144 -7.61 4.63 20.99
CA ARG A 144 -6.79 3.59 20.33
C ARG A 144 -7.54 2.25 20.19
N PRO A 145 -8.08 1.64 21.27
CA PRO A 145 -8.89 0.42 21.16
C PRO A 145 -10.08 0.56 20.19
N ARG A 146 -10.77 1.71 20.22
CA ARG A 146 -11.89 2.00 19.33
C ARG A 146 -11.45 2.01 17.87
N LEU A 147 -10.39 2.75 17.53
CA LEU A 147 -9.86 2.80 16.16
C LEU A 147 -9.42 1.43 15.66
N ASN A 148 -8.75 0.62 16.50
CA ASN A 148 -8.37 -0.75 16.14
C ASN A 148 -9.59 -1.65 15.89
N SER A 149 -10.66 -1.48 16.67
CA SER A 149 -11.90 -2.24 16.49
C SER A 149 -12.62 -1.86 15.20
N ILE A 150 -12.66 -0.56 14.88
CA ILE A 150 -13.21 -0.06 13.61
C ILE A 150 -12.37 -0.58 12.44
N LEU A 151 -11.04 -0.50 12.53
CA LEU A 151 -10.13 -1.00 11.50
C LEU A 151 -10.37 -2.49 11.23
N PHE A 152 -10.44 -3.29 12.29
CA PHE A 152 -10.72 -4.72 12.17
C PHE A 152 -12.06 -4.97 11.47
N LYS A 153 -13.13 -4.25 11.85
CA LYS A 153 -14.44 -4.38 11.24
C LYS A 153 -14.42 -4.04 9.75
N LEU A 154 -13.73 -2.97 9.34
CA LEU A 154 -13.60 -2.58 7.94
C LEU A 154 -12.84 -3.63 7.10
N GLN A 155 -11.83 -4.28 7.69
CA GLN A 155 -11.00 -5.27 7.02
C GLN A 155 -11.55 -6.71 7.08
N PHE A 156 -12.56 -6.97 7.90
CA PHE A 156 -12.98 -8.33 8.23
C PHE A 156 -13.48 -9.12 7.01
N GLU A 157 -14.39 -8.53 6.24
CA GLU A 157 -14.97 -9.19 5.07
C GLU A 157 -13.91 -9.51 4.01
N GLU A 158 -13.01 -8.57 3.74
CA GLU A 158 -11.87 -8.78 2.84
C GLU A 158 -11.00 -9.94 3.33
N GLN A 159 -10.56 -9.92 4.59
CA GLN A 159 -9.74 -10.99 5.16
C GLN A 159 -10.41 -12.36 5.07
N VAL A 160 -11.71 -12.46 5.39
CA VAL A 160 -12.48 -13.70 5.30
C VAL A 160 -12.59 -14.17 3.84
N SER A 161 -12.88 -13.25 2.92
CA SER A 161 -13.00 -13.55 1.49
C SER A 161 -11.69 -14.05 0.87
N HIS A 162 -10.54 -13.59 1.38
CA HIS A 162 -9.23 -14.07 0.94
C HIS A 162 -8.88 -15.44 1.53
N LEU A 163 -9.20 -15.69 2.80
CA LEU A 163 -8.83 -16.94 3.47
C LEU A 163 -9.74 -18.13 3.09
N LYS A 164 -11.03 -17.87 2.87
CA LYS A 164 -12.03 -18.93 2.67
C LYS A 164 -11.77 -19.81 1.42
N PRO A 165 -11.41 -19.27 0.24
CA PRO A 165 -11.11 -20.07 -0.94
C PRO A 165 -9.95 -21.04 -0.72
N ASP A 166 -8.88 -20.60 -0.06
CA ASP A 166 -7.70 -21.43 0.20
C ASP A 166 -8.04 -22.62 1.11
N MET A 167 -8.82 -22.38 2.16
CA MET A 167 -9.30 -23.44 3.04
C MET A 167 -10.18 -24.46 2.31
N LEU A 168 -11.08 -23.98 1.45
CA LEU A 168 -11.94 -24.84 0.64
C LEU A 168 -11.14 -25.65 -0.38
N ALA A 169 -10.15 -25.03 -1.04
CA ALA A 169 -9.29 -25.70 -2.00
C ALA A 169 -8.50 -26.84 -1.36
N VAL A 170 -7.90 -26.61 -0.18
CA VAL A 170 -7.18 -27.66 0.56
C VAL A 170 -8.14 -28.77 0.99
N SER A 171 -9.30 -28.43 1.54
CA SER A 171 -10.31 -29.42 1.95
C SER A 171 -10.77 -30.28 0.77
N ALA A 172 -11.07 -29.65 -0.37
CA ALA A 172 -11.49 -30.34 -1.59
C ALA A 172 -10.37 -31.24 -2.13
N ALA A 173 -9.13 -30.74 -2.22
CA ALA A 173 -8.00 -31.53 -2.68
C ALA A 173 -7.75 -32.78 -1.81
N CYS A 174 -7.80 -32.64 -0.48
CA CYS A 174 -7.68 -33.77 0.44
C CYS A 174 -8.81 -34.79 0.25
N GLU A 175 -10.05 -34.32 0.06
CA GLU A 175 -11.21 -35.18 -0.14
C GLU A 175 -11.15 -35.91 -1.49
N ASP A 176 -10.81 -35.21 -2.57
CA ASP A 176 -10.68 -35.76 -3.91
C ASP A 176 -9.60 -36.83 -3.98
N VAL A 177 -8.41 -36.58 -3.42
CA VAL A 177 -7.33 -37.57 -3.36
C VAL A 177 -7.77 -38.80 -2.56
N ARG A 178 -8.42 -38.61 -1.40
CA ARG A 178 -8.87 -39.72 -0.54
C ARG A 178 -9.98 -40.55 -1.17
N LYS A 179 -10.91 -39.93 -1.92
CA LYS A 179 -12.08 -40.61 -2.52
C LYS A 179 -11.84 -41.08 -3.96
N SER A 180 -10.75 -40.67 -4.60
CA SER A 180 -10.48 -41.02 -6.00
C SER A 180 -10.15 -42.50 -6.18
N LYS A 181 -11.16 -43.27 -6.60
CA LYS A 181 -10.99 -44.68 -6.98
C LYS A 181 -10.01 -44.88 -8.13
N ALA A 182 -9.95 -43.92 -9.06
CA ALA A 182 -9.02 -43.97 -10.19
C ALA A 182 -7.57 -43.84 -9.71
N PHE A 183 -7.31 -42.93 -8.75
CA PHE A 183 -6.00 -42.78 -8.15
C PHE A 183 -5.60 -44.04 -7.35
N SER A 184 -6.51 -44.63 -6.57
CA SER A 184 -6.24 -45.89 -5.87
C SER A 184 -5.83 -47.02 -6.83
N LYS A 185 -6.55 -47.19 -7.95
CA LYS A 185 -6.20 -48.17 -8.99
C LYS A 185 -4.83 -47.92 -9.62
N LEU A 186 -4.47 -46.65 -9.83
CA LEU A 186 -3.13 -46.30 -10.32
C LEU A 186 -2.05 -46.73 -9.32
N LEU A 187 -2.24 -46.47 -8.03
CA LEU A 187 -1.31 -46.88 -6.98
C LEU A 187 -1.13 -48.41 -6.93
N GLU A 188 -2.23 -49.17 -7.07
CA GLU A 188 -2.20 -50.63 -7.15
C GLU A 188 -1.38 -51.13 -8.35
N LEU A 189 -1.55 -50.51 -9.52
CA LEU A 189 -0.80 -50.86 -10.73
C LEU A 189 0.69 -50.53 -10.59
N VAL A 190 1.01 -49.35 -10.05
CA VAL A 190 2.41 -48.95 -9.81
C VAL A 190 3.07 -49.90 -8.80
N LEU A 191 2.36 -50.31 -7.74
CA LEU A 191 2.86 -51.28 -6.78
C LEU A 191 3.13 -52.64 -7.43
N LEU A 192 2.21 -53.12 -8.28
CA LEU A 192 2.38 -54.37 -9.02
C LEU A 192 3.61 -54.33 -9.92
N MET A 193 3.75 -53.27 -10.72
CA MET A 193 4.90 -53.09 -11.62
C MET A 193 6.21 -52.97 -10.84
N GLY A 194 6.23 -52.17 -9.78
CA GLY A 194 7.39 -52.00 -8.91
C GLY A 194 7.84 -53.31 -8.28
N ASN A 195 6.91 -54.13 -7.79
CA ASN A 195 7.21 -55.44 -7.21
C ASN A 195 7.75 -56.43 -8.25
N TYR A 196 7.19 -56.43 -9.47
CA TYR A 196 7.67 -57.28 -10.55
C TYR A 196 9.09 -56.89 -11.00
N MET A 197 9.33 -55.60 -11.22
CA MET A 197 10.63 -55.10 -11.69
C MET A 197 11.75 -55.25 -10.64
N ASN A 198 11.41 -55.13 -9.35
CA ASN A 198 12.37 -55.24 -8.26
C ASN A 198 12.55 -56.66 -7.73
N ALA A 199 12.04 -57.69 -8.42
CA ALA A 199 12.19 -59.08 -8.02
C ALA A 199 13.67 -59.46 -7.82
N GLY A 200 13.98 -60.10 -6.69
CA GLY A 200 15.36 -60.46 -6.30
C GLY A 200 16.18 -59.33 -5.66
N SER A 201 15.62 -58.13 -5.52
CA SER A 201 16.23 -57.03 -4.76
C SER A 201 15.67 -56.94 -3.34
N ARG A 202 16.29 -56.10 -2.49
CA ARG A 202 15.81 -55.78 -1.14
C ARG A 202 14.39 -55.14 -1.14
N ASN A 203 13.96 -54.56 -2.26
CA ASN A 203 12.67 -53.88 -2.38
C ASN A 203 11.58 -54.77 -3.01
N ALA A 204 11.86 -56.05 -3.26
CA ALA A 204 10.85 -57.00 -3.73
C ALA A 204 9.72 -57.17 -2.70
N GLN A 205 8.50 -57.49 -3.16
CA GLN A 205 7.33 -57.78 -2.31
C GLN A 205 6.96 -56.66 -1.32
N SER A 206 7.09 -55.40 -1.75
CA SER A 206 6.63 -54.23 -1.00
C SER A 206 5.10 -54.23 -0.87
N TYR A 207 4.59 -53.81 0.28
CA TYR A 207 3.15 -53.64 0.56
C TYR A 207 2.61 -52.25 0.18
N GLY A 208 3.51 -51.30 -0.07
CA GLY A 208 3.20 -49.92 -0.43
C GLY A 208 4.48 -49.16 -0.68
N PHE A 209 4.35 -47.91 -1.11
CA PHE A 209 5.46 -47.02 -1.37
C PHE A 209 5.08 -45.58 -0.99
N ASP A 210 6.09 -44.74 -0.77
CA ASP A 210 5.88 -43.33 -0.48
C ASP A 210 5.35 -42.59 -1.72
N LEU A 211 4.27 -41.82 -1.58
CA LEU A 211 3.62 -41.10 -2.68
C LEU A 211 4.56 -40.14 -3.43
N SER A 212 5.61 -39.63 -2.78
CA SER A 212 6.65 -38.83 -3.45
C SER A 212 7.38 -39.58 -4.57
N SER A 213 7.32 -40.92 -4.57
CA SER A 213 7.92 -41.76 -5.60
C SER A 213 7.17 -41.70 -6.94
N LEU A 214 5.92 -41.23 -6.96
CA LEU A 214 5.17 -41.01 -8.21
C LEU A 214 5.79 -39.94 -9.10
N CYS A 215 6.58 -39.03 -8.51
CA CYS A 215 7.24 -37.94 -9.22
C CYS A 215 8.69 -38.30 -9.65
N LYS A 216 9.10 -39.57 -9.53
CA LYS A 216 10.41 -40.08 -9.93
C LYS A 216 10.28 -40.93 -11.18
#